data_AF-A0A9E5EFM6-F1
#
_entry.id   AF-A0A9E5EFM6-F1
#
_cell.length_a   1.000
_cell.length_b   1.000
_cell.length_c   1.000
_cell.angle_alpha   90.00
_cell.angle_beta   90.00
_cell.angle_gamma   90.00
#
_symmetry.space_group_name_H-M   'P 1'
#
loop_
_entity.id
_entity.type
_entity.pdbx_description
1 polymer ?
#
loop_
_entity_poly.entity_id
_entity_poly.type
_entity_poly.pdbx_seq_one_letter_code
_entity_poly.pdbx_strand_id
1 'polypeptide(L)'
;MRLLRWGAIASLSIALIACSGSSKVRKPAELVNITNQVELAEVWSTSVGSSVPANFRPVVADDHLFAASARGTLSKLNIQTGRVVWEVSVPEKLSIGPGSDGKITVVVSSEGNA
;
A
#
# COMPACT_ATOMS: atom_id res chain seq x y z
N MET A 1 -20.22 -42.25 -36.81
CA MET A 1 -19.06 -41.74 -36.02
C MET A 1 -18.81 -40.22 -36.14
N ARG A 2 -19.17 -39.52 -37.23
CA ARG A 2 -18.99 -38.05 -37.34
C ARG A 2 -19.91 -37.23 -36.43
N LEU A 3 -21.16 -37.66 -36.25
CA LEU A 3 -22.17 -36.97 -35.41
C LEU A 3 -21.86 -37.05 -33.90
N LEU A 4 -21.27 -38.17 -33.44
CA LEU A 4 -20.88 -38.36 -32.03
C LEU A 4 -19.69 -37.46 -31.64
N ARG A 5 -18.77 -37.20 -32.58
CA ARG A 5 -17.63 -36.29 -32.38
C ARG A 5 -18.06 -34.82 -32.29
N TRP A 6 -19.11 -34.41 -33.00
CA TRP A 6 -19.65 -33.05 -32.92
C TRP A 6 -20.43 -32.81 -31.62
N GLY A 7 -21.17 -33.81 -31.13
CA GLY A 7 -21.83 -33.75 -29.83
C GLY A 7 -20.86 -33.55 -28.66
N ALA A 8 -19.72 -34.24 -28.68
CA ALA A 8 -18.67 -34.10 -27.67
C ALA A 8 -17.94 -32.73 -27.70
N ILE A 9 -17.81 -32.12 -28.89
CA ILE A 9 -17.22 -30.77 -29.04
C ILE A 9 -18.20 -29.70 -28.54
N ALA A 10 -19.50 -29.88 -28.80
CA ALA A 10 -20.54 -28.96 -28.34
C ALA A 10 -20.67 -28.98 -26.80
N SER A 11 -20.64 -30.16 -26.18
CA SER A 11 -20.71 -30.28 -24.71
C SER A 11 -19.49 -29.67 -24.01
N LEU A 12 -18.30 -29.86 -24.56
CA LEU A 12 -17.06 -29.27 -24.03
C LEU A 12 -17.08 -27.73 -24.13
N SER A 13 -17.59 -27.20 -25.24
CA SER A 13 -17.71 -25.75 -25.44
C SER A 13 -18.70 -25.11 -24.45
N ILE A 14 -19.81 -25.80 -24.13
CA ILE A 14 -20.80 -25.31 -23.16
C ILE A 14 -20.23 -25.32 -21.73
N ALA A 15 -19.45 -26.33 -21.36
CA ALA A 15 -18.83 -26.41 -20.04
C ALA A 15 -17.82 -25.26 -19.78
N LEU A 16 -17.11 -24.81 -20.81
CA LEU A 16 -16.16 -23.68 -20.70
C LEU A 16 -16.85 -22.33 -20.45
N ILE A 17 -18.07 -22.14 -20.95
CA ILE A 17 -18.84 -20.90 -20.77
C ILE A 17 -19.38 -20.77 -19.33
N ALA A 18 -19.66 -21.90 -18.66
CA ALA A 18 -20.19 -21.92 -17.30
C ALA A 18 -19.21 -21.36 -16.24
N CYS A 19 -17.90 -21.36 -16.51
CA CYS A 19 -16.89 -20.80 -15.60
C CYS A 19 -16.58 -19.31 -15.85
N SER A 20 -17.20 -18.66 -16.85
CA SER A 20 -16.95 -17.24 -17.18
C SER A 20 -17.91 -16.29 -16.45
N GLY A 21 -18.13 -16.52 -15.16
CA GLY A 21 -18.96 -15.66 -14.30
C GLY A 21 -18.21 -14.40 -13.90
N SER A 22 -18.64 -13.22 -14.36
CA SER A 22 -18.07 -11.93 -13.97
C SER A 22 -18.42 -11.57 -12.53
N SER A 23 -17.43 -11.13 -11.74
CA SER A 23 -17.61 -10.75 -10.34
C SER A 23 -18.30 -9.38 -10.21
N LYS A 24 -19.42 -9.33 -9.48
CA LYS A 24 -20.08 -8.06 -9.15
C LYS A 24 -19.25 -7.33 -8.08
N VAL A 25 -18.46 -6.34 -8.50
CA VAL A 25 -17.74 -5.46 -7.58
C VAL A 25 -18.67 -4.34 -7.10
N ARG A 26 -18.78 -4.15 -5.78
CA ARG A 26 -19.52 -3.00 -5.22
C ARG A 26 -18.72 -1.72 -5.50
N LYS A 27 -19.37 -0.73 -6.11
CA LYS A 27 -18.77 0.59 -6.29
C LYS A 27 -18.74 1.34 -4.95
N PRO A 28 -17.70 2.12 -4.65
CA PRO A 28 -17.74 3.08 -3.55
C PRO A 28 -18.93 4.02 -3.69
N ALA A 29 -19.45 4.50 -2.56
CA ALA A 29 -20.46 5.54 -2.56
C ALA A 29 -19.90 6.80 -3.24
N GLU A 30 -20.77 7.53 -3.94
CA GLU A 30 -20.39 8.81 -4.53
C GLU A 30 -20.09 9.83 -3.43
N LEU A 31 -19.16 10.74 -3.72
CA LEU A 31 -18.79 11.79 -2.78
C LEU A 31 -19.99 12.73 -2.59
N VAL A 32 -20.37 12.92 -1.33
CA VAL A 32 -21.40 13.89 -0.94
C VAL A 32 -20.78 15.28 -0.79
N ASN A 33 -21.57 16.32 -1.02
CA ASN A 33 -21.13 17.67 -0.71
C ASN A 33 -20.98 17.84 0.81
N ILE A 34 -19.79 18.25 1.24
CA ILE A 34 -19.48 18.56 2.63
C ILE A 34 -19.38 20.07 2.78
N THR A 35 -20.14 20.64 3.70
CA THR A 35 -19.95 22.03 4.14
C THR A 35 -18.85 22.05 5.19
N ASN A 36 -17.68 22.58 4.84
CA ASN A 36 -16.53 22.65 5.75
C ASN A 36 -16.84 23.60 6.92
N GLN A 37 -16.73 23.09 8.16
CA GLN A 37 -16.90 23.88 9.37
C GLN A 37 -15.59 24.59 9.79
N VAL A 38 -14.46 24.12 9.28
CA VAL A 38 -13.11 24.61 9.58
C VAL A 38 -12.30 24.63 8.29
N GLU A 39 -11.46 25.65 8.14
CA GLU A 39 -10.49 25.74 7.05
C GLU A 39 -9.21 24.98 7.44
N LEU A 40 -8.84 23.98 6.64
CA LEU A 40 -7.60 23.22 6.83
C LEU A 40 -6.50 23.86 5.99
N ALA A 41 -5.39 24.23 6.63
CA ALA A 41 -4.18 24.67 5.95
C ALA A 41 -3.13 23.55 5.99
N GLU A 42 -2.54 23.23 4.84
CA GLU A 42 -1.37 22.34 4.78
C GLU A 42 -0.16 23.04 5.37
N VAL A 43 0.46 22.45 6.40
CA VAL A 43 1.69 22.98 7.00
C VAL A 43 2.91 22.62 6.16
N TRP A 44 2.97 21.37 5.69
CA TRP A 44 3.95 20.89 4.71
C TRP A 44 3.50 19.54 4.13
N SER A 45 4.08 19.17 2.99
CA SER A 45 3.97 17.84 2.39
C SER A 45 5.34 17.38 1.92
N THR A 46 5.66 16.10 2.14
CA THR A 46 6.93 15.50 1.72
C THR A 46 6.69 14.07 1.29
N SER A 47 7.15 13.74 0.08
CA SER A 47 7.11 12.37 -0.43
C SER A 47 8.23 11.56 0.18
N VAL A 48 7.88 10.42 0.78
CA VAL A 48 8.82 9.44 1.37
C VAL A 48 8.83 8.13 0.58
N GLY A 49 8.38 8.17 -0.67
CA GLY A 49 8.27 7.01 -1.56
C GLY A 49 6.94 6.27 -1.45
N SER A 50 6.85 5.15 -2.18
CA SER A 50 5.62 4.35 -2.27
C SER A 50 5.46 3.42 -1.07
N SER A 51 4.25 3.28 -0.57
CA SER A 51 3.85 2.21 0.36
C SER A 51 3.08 1.11 -0.38
N VAL A 52 2.98 -0.06 0.24
CA VAL A 52 2.03 -1.12 -0.15
C VAL A 52 0.85 -1.10 0.85
N PRO A 53 -0.28 -1.78 0.56
CA PRO A 53 -1.38 -1.99 1.51
C PRO A 53 -0.93 -2.83 2.72
N ALA A 54 -0.09 -2.25 3.56
CA ALA A 54 0.48 -2.80 4.78
C ALA A 54 0.63 -1.68 5.82
N ASN A 55 1.08 -2.02 7.02
CA ASN A 55 1.17 -1.07 8.14
C ASN A 55 2.39 -0.14 8.02
N PHE A 56 2.41 0.77 7.04
CA PHE A 56 3.41 1.83 6.87
C PHE A 56 2.98 3.14 7.53
N ARG A 57 2.77 3.10 8.84
CA ARG A 57 2.42 4.31 9.61
C ARG A 57 3.70 5.06 9.99
N PRO A 58 3.79 6.37 9.72
CA PRO A 58 4.85 7.19 10.30
C PRO A 58 4.76 7.18 11.83
N VAL A 59 5.91 7.30 12.49
CA VAL A 59 5.99 7.45 13.96
C VAL A 59 6.67 8.76 14.32
N VAL A 60 6.15 9.45 15.33
CA VAL A 60 6.78 10.63 15.90
C VAL A 60 7.51 10.22 17.17
N ALA A 61 8.77 10.61 17.28
CA ALA A 61 9.56 10.50 18.50
C ALA A 61 10.46 11.74 18.62
N ASP A 62 10.39 12.40 19.78
CA ASP A 62 10.95 13.74 20.01
C ASP A 62 10.50 14.75 18.93
N ASP A 63 11.41 15.57 18.41
CA ASP A 63 11.15 16.58 17.36
C ASP A 63 11.20 16.03 15.93
N HIS A 64 11.03 14.72 15.76
CA HIS A 64 11.21 14.05 14.48
C HIS A 64 10.08 13.10 14.13
N LEU A 65 9.82 13.02 12.83
CA LEU A 65 8.91 12.06 12.22
C LEU A 65 9.73 11.05 11.43
N PHE A 66 9.47 9.77 11.65
CA PHE A 66 10.10 8.67 10.93
C PHE A 66 9.07 8.02 10.03
N ALA A 67 9.41 7.82 8.76
CA ALA A 67 8.55 7.17 7.79
C ALA A 67 9.36 6.17 6.97
N ALA A 68 8.71 5.10 6.53
CA ALA A 68 9.34 4.10 5.69
C ALA A 68 8.57 3.89 4.39
N SER A 69 9.30 3.56 3.33
CA SER A 69 8.79 3.18 2.03
C SER A 69 8.82 1.66 1.87
N ALA A 70 7.92 1.12 1.05
CA ALA A 70 7.89 -0.31 0.76
C ALA A 70 9.16 -0.80 0.01
N ARG A 71 9.96 0.12 -0.54
CA ARG A 71 11.18 -0.19 -1.31
C ARG A 71 12.46 -0.17 -0.48
N GLY A 72 12.37 -0.17 0.86
CA GLY A 72 13.56 -0.28 1.70
C GLY A 72 14.07 1.04 2.28
N THR A 73 13.42 2.17 2.01
CA THR A 73 13.89 3.47 2.52
C THR A 73 13.25 3.80 3.86
N LEU A 74 14.06 4.16 4.86
CA LEU A 74 13.67 4.77 6.12
C LEU A 74 14.15 6.22 6.14
N SER A 75 13.23 7.16 6.35
CA SER A 75 13.50 8.59 6.35
C SER A 75 13.21 9.19 7.73
N LYS A 76 14.11 10.03 8.23
CA LYS A 76 13.88 10.91 9.39
C LYS A 76 13.62 12.33 8.90
N LEU A 77 12.51 12.91 9.31
CA LEU A 77 12.06 14.24 8.93
C LEU A 77 12.00 15.13 10.17
N ASN A 78 12.31 16.41 9.99
CA ASN A 78 12.00 17.43 10.98
C ASN A 78 10.49 17.65 11.01
N ILE A 79 9.85 17.52 12.17
CA ILE A 79 8.39 17.53 12.28
C ILE A 79 7.76 18.89 11.95
N GLN A 80 8.47 19.98 12.17
CA GLN A 80 7.96 21.34 11.96
C GLN A 80 7.99 21.74 10.48
N THR A 81 8.99 21.27 9.74
CA THR A 81 9.27 21.72 8.36
C THR A 81 9.01 20.67 7.28
N GLY A 82 8.89 19.39 7.65
CA GLY A 82 8.84 18.28 6.70
C GLY A 82 10.20 17.96 6.06
N ARG A 83 11.25 18.74 6.33
CA ARG A 83 12.55 18.52 5.71
C ARG A 83 13.16 17.19 6.13
N VAL A 84 13.60 16.41 5.16
CA VAL A 84 14.38 15.19 5.37
C VAL A 84 15.72 15.54 6.04
N VAL A 85 15.94 14.99 7.23
CA VAL A 85 17.18 15.12 8.01
C VAL A 85 18.19 14.08 7.55
N TRP A 86 17.75 12.83 7.39
CA TRP A 86 18.53 11.76 6.81
C TRP A 86 17.63 10.67 6.22
N GLU A 87 18.22 9.85 5.36
CA GLU A 87 17.61 8.62 4.84
C GLU A 87 18.61 7.47 4.88
N VAL A 88 18.10 6.28 5.12
CA VAL A 88 18.84 5.02 5.00
C VAL A 88 18.03 4.09 4.11
N SER A 89 18.69 3.38 3.21
CA SER A 89 18.03 2.42 2.32
C SER A 89 18.67 1.06 2.42
N VAL A 90 17.84 0.03 2.42
CA VAL A 90 18.22 -1.37 2.31
C VAL A 90 17.71 -1.94 0.98
N PRO A 91 18.36 -2.95 0.39
CA PRO A 91 17.91 -3.53 -0.88
C PRO A 91 16.60 -4.33 -0.73
N GLU A 92 16.28 -4.81 0.47
CA GLU A 92 15.08 -5.59 0.73
C GLU A 92 13.81 -4.72 0.75
N LYS A 93 12.68 -5.34 0.41
CA LYS A 93 11.38 -4.72 0.62
C LYS A 93 11.01 -4.74 2.09
N LEU A 94 10.39 -3.66 2.55
CA LEU A 94 9.85 -3.60 3.90
C LEU A 94 8.42 -4.14 3.92
N SER A 95 8.03 -4.76 5.03
CA SER A 95 6.68 -5.28 5.27
C SER A 95 5.90 -4.46 6.30
N ILE A 96 6.61 -3.77 7.19
CA ILE A 96 6.03 -2.93 8.26
C ILE A 96 6.80 -1.61 8.33
N GLY A 97 6.07 -0.53 8.60
CA GLY A 97 6.62 0.81 8.85
C GLY A 97 7.43 0.90 10.14
N PRO A 98 7.95 2.09 10.46
CA PRO A 98 8.88 2.27 11.56
C PRO A 98 8.22 2.20 12.94
N GLY A 99 8.92 1.60 13.89
CA GLY A 99 8.76 1.84 15.33
C GLY A 99 10.00 2.54 15.89
N SER A 100 9.84 3.49 16.80
CA SER A 100 10.95 4.28 17.35
C SER A 100 10.73 4.64 18.82
N ASP A 101 11.81 4.65 19.60
CA ASP A 101 11.87 5.21 20.95
C ASP A 101 12.62 6.57 21.02
N GLY A 102 12.94 7.16 19.85
CA GLY A 102 13.72 8.40 19.71
C GLY A 102 15.22 8.17 19.56
N LYS A 103 15.75 7.03 20.02
CA LYS A 103 17.18 6.65 19.90
C LYS A 103 17.40 5.55 18.88
N ILE A 104 16.54 4.54 18.91
CA ILE A 104 16.56 3.38 18.03
C ILE A 104 15.28 3.42 17.20
N THR A 105 15.44 3.29 15.88
CA THR A 105 14.32 3.16 14.95
C THR A 105 14.47 1.85 14.19
N VAL A 106 13.40 1.07 14.17
CA VAL A 106 13.38 -0.28 13.61
C VAL A 106 12.32 -0.37 12.53
N VAL A 107 12.65 -1.05 11.44
CA VAL A 107 11.73 -1.46 10.37
C VAL A 107 11.83 -2.96 10.16
N VAL A 108 10.82 -3.57 9.55
CA VAL A 108 10.78 -5.01 9.32
C VAL A 108 10.84 -5.29 7.82
N SER A 109 11.84 -6.06 7.39
CA SER A 109 11.95 -6.57 6.02
C SER A 109 10.95 -7.70 5.78
N SER A 110 10.50 -7.87 4.53
CA SER A 110 9.69 -9.03 4.13
C SER A 110 10.49 -10.33 4.04
N GLU A 111 11.82 -10.26 3.95
CA GLU A 111 12.67 -11.43 3.67
C GLU A 111 13.16 -12.16 4.92
N GLY A 112 13.08 -11.54 6.11
CA GLY A 112 13.31 -12.23 7.38
C GLY A 112 14.71 -12.86 7.51
N ASN A 113 15.76 -12.10 7.21
CA ASN A 113 17.15 -12.52 7.42
C ASN A 113 17.62 -11.89 8.74
N ALA A 114 18.03 -12.71 9.70
CA ALA A 114 18.65 -12.28 10.95
C ALA A 114 20.13 -11.90 10.74
#